data_AF-A0A2V6G956-F1
#
_entry.id   AF-A0A2V6G956-F1
#
_cell.length_a   1.000
_cell.length_b   1.000
_cell.length_c   1.000
_cell.angle_alpha   90.00
_cell.angle_beta   90.00
_cell.angle_gamma   90.00
#
_symmetry.space_group_name_H-M   'P 1'
#
loop_
_entity.id
_entity.type
_entity.pdbx_description
1 polymer ?
#
loop_
_entity_poly.entity_id
_entity_poly.type
_entity_poly.pdbx_seq_one_letter_code
_entity_poly.pdbx_strand_id
1 'polypeptide(L)'
;MRISDFIARTITQRRGLVWCGVAALIIVCIAILLTSLRLDSEIFNVLPERFLSVQGLKIYDHDFEQTRELTFALFCDPQDVDKLEEFAPVFAERLHQQPWCARMLAGSPMTTADGIRDLQWIAVPLLLNLEPSAFDEAMSILQPDKIRDRLHRLRQQIEAGSPRPQFELSFD
;
A
#
# COMPACT_ATOMS: atom_id res chain seq x y z
N MET A 1 -44.92 13.73 -47.07
CA MET A 1 -45.26 12.38 -46.56
C MET A 1 -44.67 12.28 -45.16
N ARG A 2 -45.51 12.00 -44.15
CA ARG A 2 -45.13 12.04 -42.73
C ARG A 2 -44.13 10.91 -42.45
N ILE A 3 -43.07 11.23 -41.70
CA ILE A 3 -42.00 10.30 -41.31
C ILE A 3 -42.56 9.00 -40.68
N SER A 4 -43.72 9.09 -40.02
CA SER A 4 -44.46 7.94 -39.47
C SER A 4 -44.84 6.89 -40.51
N ASP A 5 -45.28 7.30 -41.71
CA ASP A 5 -45.74 6.36 -42.75
C ASP A 5 -44.55 5.65 -43.39
N PHE A 6 -43.40 6.32 -43.46
CA PHE A 6 -42.15 5.75 -43.95
C PHE A 6 -41.58 4.71 -42.97
N ILE A 7 -41.68 4.99 -41.66
CA ILE A 7 -41.31 4.05 -40.60
C ILE A 7 -42.23 2.84 -40.61
N ALA A 8 -43.56 3.05 -40.69
CA ALA A 8 -44.54 1.97 -40.76
C ALA A 8 -44.32 1.06 -41.99
N ARG A 9 -44.03 1.65 -43.16
CA ARG A 9 -43.79 0.88 -44.39
C ARG A 9 -42.47 0.11 -44.35
N THR A 10 -41.42 0.71 -43.80
CA THR A 10 -40.11 0.06 -43.60
C THR A 10 -40.20 -1.11 -42.61
N ILE A 11 -40.94 -0.94 -41.52
CA ILE A 11 -41.19 -1.99 -40.51
C ILE A 11 -41.97 -3.17 -41.12
N THR A 12 -42.89 -2.91 -42.05
CA THR A 12 -43.79 -3.94 -42.58
C THR A 12 -43.19 -4.70 -43.78
N GLN A 13 -42.48 -4.02 -44.69
CA GLN A 13 -41.88 -4.64 -45.88
C GLN A 13 -40.50 -5.27 -45.64
N ARG A 14 -39.72 -4.78 -44.67
CA ARG A 14 -38.33 -5.22 -44.43
C ARG A 14 -38.13 -5.74 -43.00
N ARG A 15 -39.10 -6.50 -42.49
CA ARG A 15 -39.09 -7.09 -41.14
C ARG A 15 -37.77 -7.76 -40.77
N GLY A 16 -37.17 -8.52 -41.68
CA GLY A 16 -35.89 -9.20 -41.43
C GLY A 16 -34.73 -8.24 -41.15
N LEU A 17 -34.60 -7.16 -41.93
CA LEU A 17 -33.56 -6.15 -41.73
C LEU A 17 -33.76 -5.37 -40.43
N VAL A 18 -35.02 -5.09 -40.06
CA VAL A 18 -35.34 -4.42 -38.79
C VAL A 18 -34.96 -5.31 -37.60
N TRP A 19 -35.31 -6.59 -37.63
CA TRP A 19 -34.93 -7.55 -36.59
C TRP A 19 -33.41 -7.74 -36.50
N CYS A 20 -32.70 -7.80 -37.64
CA CYS A 20 -31.23 -7.82 -37.63
C CYS A 20 -30.64 -6.55 -36.99
N GLY A 21 -31.21 -5.38 -37.28
CA GLY A 21 -30.78 -4.11 -36.66
C GLY A 21 -31.01 -4.09 -35.15
N VAL A 22 -32.17 -4.58 -34.68
CA VAL A 22 -32.47 -4.70 -33.24
C VAL A 22 -31.53 -5.70 -32.57
N ALA A 23 -31.29 -6.86 -33.18
CA ALA A 23 -30.36 -7.85 -32.65
C ALA A 23 -28.92 -7.30 -32.56
N ALA A 24 -28.46 -6.59 -33.60
CA ALA A 24 -27.16 -5.94 -33.60
C ALA A 24 -27.06 -4.89 -32.49
N LEU A 25 -28.09 -4.06 -32.28
CA LEU A 25 -28.14 -3.08 -31.21
C LEU A 25 -28.04 -3.76 -29.83
N ILE A 26 -28.80 -4.84 -29.61
CA ILE A 26 -28.77 -5.61 -28.36
C ILE A 26 -27.36 -6.16 -28.11
N ILE A 27 -26.74 -6.76 -29.13
CA ILE A 27 -25.38 -7.32 -29.03
C ILE A 27 -24.38 -6.22 -28.67
N VAL A 28 -24.47 -5.05 -29.32
CA VAL A 28 -23.59 -3.91 -29.01
C VAL A 28 -23.81 -3.42 -27.58
N CYS A 29 -25.06 -3.29 -27.12
CA CYS A 29 -25.35 -2.92 -25.74
C CYS A 29 -24.80 -3.92 -24.73
N ILE A 30 -24.94 -5.23 -24.99
CA ILE A 30 -24.38 -6.28 -24.14
C ILE A 30 -22.85 -6.24 -24.15
N ALA A 31 -22.22 -6.05 -25.30
CA ALA A 31 -20.77 -5.94 -25.41
C ALA A 31 -20.23 -4.72 -24.64
N ILE A 32 -20.91 -3.57 -24.75
CA ILE A 32 -20.58 -2.38 -23.96
C ILE A 32 -20.76 -2.67 -22.48
N LEU A 33 -21.87 -3.29 -22.07
CA LEU A 33 -22.12 -3.61 -20.67
C LEU A 33 -21.02 -4.52 -20.11
N LEU A 34 -20.67 -5.61 -20.81
CA LEU A 34 -19.65 -6.56 -20.38
C LEU A 34 -18.24 -5.94 -20.33
N THR A 35 -17.91 -5.02 -21.23
CA THR A 35 -16.60 -4.34 -21.26
C THR A 35 -16.51 -3.18 -20.27
N SER A 36 -17.64 -2.57 -19.91
CA SER A 36 -17.71 -1.43 -18.98
C SER A 36 -18.10 -1.81 -17.55
N LEU A 37 -18.45 -3.08 -17.29
CA LEU A 37 -18.77 -3.56 -15.95
C LEU A 37 -17.50 -3.56 -15.07
N ARG A 38 -17.19 -2.40 -14.49
CA ARG A 38 -16.25 -2.30 -13.38
C ARG A 38 -17.01 -2.67 -12.11
N LEU A 39 -16.84 -3.92 -11.68
CA LEU A 39 -17.29 -4.36 -10.37
C LEU A 39 -16.39 -3.69 -9.33
N ASP A 40 -16.92 -2.62 -8.75
CA ASP A 40 -16.23 -1.87 -7.71
C ASP A 40 -16.38 -2.61 -6.38
N SER A 41 -15.28 -3.19 -5.90
CA SER A 41 -15.24 -3.93 -4.64
C SER A 41 -14.88 -3.04 -3.44
N GLU A 42 -14.66 -1.75 -3.66
CA GLU A 42 -14.33 -0.82 -2.58
C GLU A 42 -15.58 -0.43 -1.80
N ILE A 43 -15.60 -0.79 -0.51
CA ILE A 43 -16.71 -0.49 0.42
C ILE A 43 -17.02 1.01 0.46
N PHE A 44 -15.99 1.86 0.30
CA PHE A 44 -16.13 3.31 0.31
C PHE A 44 -16.91 3.86 -0.90
N ASN A 45 -16.94 3.17 -2.05
CA ASN A 45 -17.71 3.60 -3.22
C ASN A 45 -19.22 3.33 -3.08
N VAL A 46 -19.63 2.60 -2.03
CA VAL A 46 -21.03 2.40 -1.65
C VAL A 46 -21.53 3.50 -0.72
N LEU A 47 -20.63 4.28 -0.09
CA LEU A 47 -21.01 5.32 0.86
C LEU A 47 -21.50 6.60 0.13
N PRO A 48 -22.50 7.32 0.68
CA PRO A 48 -23.02 8.51 0.04
C PRO A 48 -21.98 9.65 0.01
N GLU A 49 -21.58 10.07 -1.20
CA GLU A 49 -20.59 11.15 -1.42
C GLU A 49 -21.00 12.54 -0.90
N ARG A 50 -22.27 12.70 -0.52
CA ARG A 50 -22.84 13.98 -0.03
C ARG A 50 -22.26 14.47 1.30
N PHE A 51 -21.52 13.62 2.01
CA PHE A 51 -20.92 13.98 3.29
C PHE A 51 -19.43 14.32 3.11
N LEU A 52 -19.05 15.53 3.51
CA LEU A 52 -17.64 15.98 3.50
C LEU A 52 -16.73 15.04 4.31
N SER A 53 -17.25 14.40 5.37
CA SER A 53 -16.53 13.40 6.15
C SER A 53 -16.22 12.12 5.37
N VAL A 54 -17.08 11.70 4.44
CA VAL A 54 -16.85 10.52 3.57
C VAL A 54 -15.80 10.83 2.51
N GLN A 55 -15.80 12.04 1.95
CA GLN A 55 -14.75 12.48 1.02
C GLN A 55 -13.40 12.62 1.73
N GLY A 56 -13.39 13.21 2.93
CA GLY A 56 -12.19 13.30 3.75
C GLY A 56 -11.64 11.92 4.15
N LEU A 57 -12.52 10.99 4.50
CA LEU A 57 -12.13 9.61 4.80
C LEU A 57 -11.61 8.88 3.56
N LYS A 58 -12.18 9.10 2.38
CA LYS A 58 -11.72 8.51 1.12
C LYS A 58 -10.35 9.06 0.68
N ILE A 59 -10.11 10.36 0.89
CA ILE A 59 -8.79 10.99 0.66
C ILE A 59 -7.79 10.45 1.67
N TYR A 60 -8.16 10.37 2.96
CA TYR A 60 -7.31 9.80 3.99
C TYR A 60 -6.98 8.32 3.71
N ASP A 61 -7.97 7.52 3.32
CA ASP A 61 -7.81 6.11 2.99
C ASP A 61 -6.96 5.88 1.72
N HIS A 62 -7.08 6.78 0.73
CA HIS A 62 -6.30 6.73 -0.51
C HIS A 62 -4.85 7.21 -0.34
N ASP A 63 -4.65 8.28 0.43
CA ASP A 63 -3.36 8.96 0.56
C ASP A 63 -2.55 8.48 1.78
N PHE A 64 -3.20 7.94 2.82
CA PHE A 64 -2.58 7.60 4.11
C PHE A 64 -2.87 6.19 4.62
N GLU A 65 -3.98 5.54 4.25
CA GLU A 65 -4.11 4.10 4.51
C GLU A 65 -3.43 3.27 3.41
N GLN A 66 -2.95 2.13 3.84
CA GLN A 66 -2.35 1.04 3.09
C GLN A 66 -3.30 0.41 2.05
N THR A 67 -3.98 1.17 1.18
CA THR A 67 -4.93 0.62 0.19
C THR A 67 -4.25 -0.31 -0.84
N ARG A 68 -2.92 -0.42 -0.81
CA ARG A 68 -2.14 -1.37 -1.63
C ARG A 68 -1.24 -2.30 -0.83
N GLU A 69 -1.41 -2.41 0.49
CA GLU A 69 -0.63 -3.38 1.26
C GLU A 69 -1.40 -4.69 1.42
N LEU A 70 -0.85 -5.73 0.81
CA LEU A 70 -1.36 -7.08 0.94
C LEU A 70 -0.82 -7.68 2.24
N THR A 71 -1.69 -7.83 3.24
CA THR A 71 -1.33 -8.53 4.48
C THR A 71 -1.53 -10.04 4.31
N PHE A 72 -0.45 -10.80 4.48
CA PHE A 72 -0.50 -12.25 4.51
C PHE A 72 -0.36 -12.74 5.96
N ALA A 73 -1.43 -13.34 6.49
CA ALA A 73 -1.38 -14.03 7.76
C ALA A 73 -1.05 -15.51 7.52
N LEU A 74 0.10 -15.96 8.02
CA LEU A 74 0.50 -17.36 7.95
C LEU A 74 -0.10 -18.11 9.14
N PHE A 75 -1.01 -19.03 8.86
CA PHE A 75 -1.62 -19.88 9.87
C PHE A 75 -0.95 -21.24 9.89
N CYS A 76 -0.67 -21.75 11.09
CA CYS A 76 -0.03 -23.05 11.29
C CYS A 76 -0.69 -23.78 12.45
N ASP A 77 -0.74 -25.11 12.37
CA ASP A 77 -1.19 -25.95 13.48
C ASP A 77 -0.20 -25.89 14.65
N PRO A 78 -0.65 -26.03 15.91
CA PRO A 78 0.21 -25.87 17.10
C PRO A 78 1.41 -26.84 17.15
N GLN A 79 1.36 -27.94 16.41
CA GLN A 79 2.44 -28.94 16.34
C GLN A 79 3.54 -28.57 15.34
N ASP A 80 3.29 -27.59 14.48
CA ASP A 80 4.13 -27.24 13.33
C ASP A 80 4.72 -25.82 13.44
N VAL A 81 4.69 -25.21 14.63
CA VAL A 81 5.23 -23.86 14.88
C VAL A 81 6.68 -23.73 14.42
N ASP A 82 7.52 -24.74 14.66
CA ASP A 82 8.92 -24.76 14.22
C ASP A 82 9.04 -24.68 12.70
N LYS A 83 8.10 -25.29 11.95
CA LYS A 83 8.06 -25.21 10.48
C LYS A 83 7.63 -23.84 10.00
N LEU A 84 6.81 -23.12 10.78
CA LEU A 84 6.41 -21.76 10.45
C LEU A 84 7.61 -20.80 10.53
N GLU A 85 8.47 -20.96 11.53
CA GLU A 85 9.73 -20.19 11.65
C GLU A 85 10.67 -20.43 10.47
N GLU A 86 10.75 -21.67 9.96
CA GLU A 86 11.53 -21.99 8.76
C GLU A 86 10.88 -21.49 7.46
N PHE A 87 9.55 -21.53 7.38
CA PHE A 87 8.81 -21.18 6.16
C PHE A 87 8.66 -19.67 5.95
N ALA A 88 8.39 -18.91 7.01
CA ALA A 88 8.16 -17.46 6.95
C ALA A 88 9.26 -16.68 6.19
N PRO A 89 10.57 -16.88 6.44
CA PRO A 89 11.61 -16.17 5.69
C PRO A 89 11.67 -16.59 4.22
N VAL A 90 11.41 -17.86 3.90
CA VAL A 90 11.39 -18.34 2.50
C VAL A 90 10.20 -17.75 1.75
N PHE A 91 9.04 -17.70 2.38
CA PHE A 91 7.86 -17.05 1.81
C PHE A 91 8.12 -15.55 1.56
N ALA A 92 8.74 -14.88 2.53
CA ALA A 92 9.07 -13.47 2.41
C ALA A 92 10.02 -13.18 1.25
N GLU A 93 11.10 -13.94 1.13
CA GLU A 93 12.07 -13.78 0.05
C GLU A 93 11.41 -14.00 -1.33
N ARG A 94 10.53 -15.00 -1.46
CA ARG A 94 9.82 -15.26 -2.71
C ARG A 94 8.80 -14.17 -3.06
N LEU A 95 8.20 -13.54 -2.06
CA LEU A 95 7.28 -12.42 -2.25
C LEU A 95 8.04 -11.16 -2.70
N HIS A 96 9.21 -10.91 -2.10
CA HIS A 96 10.07 -9.78 -2.46
C HIS A 96 10.54 -9.85 -3.92
N GLN A 97 10.77 -11.06 -4.45
CA GLN A 97 11.16 -11.27 -5.85
C GLN A 97 10.03 -11.01 -6.87
N GLN A 98 8.80 -10.77 -6.42
CA GLN A 98 7.69 -10.52 -7.34
C GLN A 98 7.73 -9.10 -7.89
N PRO A 99 7.50 -8.90 -9.20
CA PRO A 99 7.64 -7.60 -9.86
C PRO A 99 6.59 -6.56 -9.40
N TRP A 100 5.53 -7.00 -8.75
CA TRP A 100 4.47 -6.15 -8.20
C TRP A 100 4.69 -5.81 -6.73
N CYS A 101 5.65 -6.45 -6.04
CA CYS A 101 5.96 -6.17 -4.66
C CYS A 101 6.93 -4.98 -4.60
N ALA A 102 6.40 -3.78 -4.32
CA ALA A 102 7.23 -2.58 -4.19
C ALA A 102 7.98 -2.53 -2.85
N ARG A 103 7.34 -3.04 -1.78
CA ARG A 103 7.88 -3.06 -0.42
C ARG A 103 7.30 -4.26 0.32
N MET A 104 8.12 -4.91 1.15
CA MET A 104 7.68 -6.01 2.01
C MET A 104 8.12 -5.76 3.45
N LEU A 105 7.18 -5.91 4.38
CA LEU A 105 7.43 -5.85 5.82
C LEU A 105 7.13 -7.23 6.43
N ALA A 106 8.15 -8.10 6.45
CA ALA A 106 8.04 -9.47 6.97
C ALA A 106 8.20 -9.56 8.50
N GLY A 107 8.54 -8.46 9.18
CA GLY A 107 8.79 -8.37 10.60
C GLY A 107 8.96 -6.92 11.06
N SER A 108 9.31 -6.71 12.34
CA SER A 108 9.60 -5.36 12.83
C SER A 108 10.77 -4.76 12.05
N PRO A 109 10.67 -3.54 11.51
CA PRO A 109 11.77 -2.91 10.77
C PRO A 109 13.03 -2.72 11.62
N MET A 110 12.93 -2.87 12.95
CA MET A 110 14.06 -2.82 13.88
C MET A 110 14.94 -4.09 13.90
N THR A 111 14.50 -5.20 13.30
CA THR A 111 15.22 -6.49 13.41
C THR A 111 16.02 -6.85 12.16
N THR A 112 15.81 -6.16 11.04
CA THR A 112 16.42 -6.49 9.74
C THR A 112 17.25 -5.31 9.26
N ALA A 113 18.46 -5.56 8.71
CA ALA A 113 19.36 -4.50 8.23
C ALA A 113 18.72 -3.59 7.17
N ASP A 114 17.90 -4.16 6.28
CA ASP A 114 17.14 -3.39 5.28
C ASP A 114 16.03 -2.55 5.93
N GLY A 115 15.39 -3.07 6.98
CA GLY A 115 14.39 -2.34 7.77
C GLY A 115 14.99 -1.14 8.51
N ILE A 116 16.21 -1.27 9.06
CA ILE A 116 16.94 -0.18 9.70
C ILE A 116 17.29 0.90 8.67
N ARG A 117 17.79 0.50 7.49
CA ARG A 117 18.09 1.44 6.40
C ARG A 117 16.85 2.20 5.94
N ASP A 118 15.72 1.52 5.77
CA ASP A 118 14.43 2.14 5.47
C ASP A 118 14.01 3.14 6.56
N LEU A 119 14.22 2.79 7.83
CA LEU A 119 13.89 3.65 8.96
C LEU A 119 14.78 4.91 8.99
N GLN A 120 16.07 4.77 8.68
CA GLN A 120 17.01 5.89 8.54
C GLN A 120 16.58 6.86 7.42
N TRP A 121 16.06 6.36 6.30
CA TRP A 121 15.55 7.19 5.21
C TRP A 121 14.33 8.02 5.63
N ILE A 122 13.48 7.49 6.51
CA ILE A 122 12.26 8.15 6.99
C ILE A 122 12.56 9.04 8.22
N ALA A 123 13.67 8.80 8.93
CA ALA A 123 14.06 9.56 10.12
C ALA A 123 14.20 11.06 9.85
N VAL A 124 14.76 11.46 8.70
CA VAL A 124 14.95 12.89 8.36
C VAL A 124 13.62 13.63 8.15
N PRO A 125 12.68 13.13 7.30
CA PRO A 125 11.33 13.69 7.24
C PRO A 125 10.60 13.72 8.58
N LEU A 126 10.76 12.68 9.41
CA LEU A 126 10.14 12.62 10.73
C LEU A 126 10.70 13.67 11.68
N LEU A 127 12.00 13.93 11.65
CA LEU A 127 12.62 15.04 12.40
C LEU A 127 11.99 16.37 12.02
N LEU A 128 11.76 16.62 10.73
CA LEU A 128 11.13 17.85 10.25
C LEU A 128 9.65 17.96 10.60
N ASN A 129 9.02 16.86 11.03
CA ASN A 129 7.64 16.83 11.50
C ASN A 129 7.51 16.97 13.03
N LEU A 130 8.62 17.12 13.75
CA LEU A 130 8.62 17.33 15.20
C LEU A 130 8.19 18.75 15.57
N GLU A 131 7.60 18.90 16.75
CA GLU A 131 7.36 20.21 17.35
C GLU A 131 8.69 20.96 17.56
N PRO A 132 8.72 22.31 17.46
CA PRO A 132 9.96 23.08 17.50
C PRO A 132 10.87 22.78 18.70
N SER A 133 10.30 22.58 19.89
CA SER A 133 11.07 22.23 21.09
C SER A 133 11.70 20.84 21.03
N ALA A 134 11.00 19.86 20.47
CA ALA A 134 11.51 18.50 20.30
C ALA A 134 12.55 18.42 19.17
N PHE A 135 12.36 19.23 18.12
CA PHE A 135 13.34 19.39 17.05
C PHE A 135 14.65 19.98 17.57
N ASP A 136 14.59 21.06 18.35
CA ASP A 136 15.78 21.69 18.93
C ASP A 136 16.55 20.73 19.85
N GLU A 137 15.83 19.92 20.63
CA GLU A 137 16.43 18.88 21.46
C GLU A 137 17.14 17.81 20.61
N ALA A 138 16.47 17.29 19.58
CA ALA A 138 17.05 16.31 18.65
C ALA A 138 18.28 16.87 17.91
N MET A 139 18.21 18.11 17.46
CA MET A 139 19.34 18.82 16.83
C MET A 139 20.50 19.05 17.80
N SER A 140 20.22 19.25 19.09
CA SER A 140 21.26 19.38 20.11
C SER A 140 22.08 18.10 20.29
N ILE A 141 21.48 16.93 20.02
CA ILE A 141 22.14 15.62 20.09
C ILE A 141 23.06 15.42 18.88
N LEU A 142 22.66 15.93 17.71
CA LEU A 142 23.41 15.90 16.46
C LEU A 142 24.58 16.90 16.40
N GLN A 143 24.85 17.65 17.48
CA GLN A 143 25.99 18.57 17.51
C GLN A 143 27.33 17.82 17.45
N PRO A 144 28.30 18.30 16.67
CA PRO A 144 29.56 17.59 16.42
C PRO A 144 30.35 17.31 17.70
N ASP A 145 30.28 18.21 18.70
CA ASP A 145 30.95 18.01 19.99
C ASP A 145 30.28 16.91 20.82
N LYS A 146 28.94 16.86 20.86
CA LYS A 146 28.20 15.79 21.56
C LYS A 146 28.35 14.44 20.89
N ILE A 147 28.44 14.40 19.56
CA ILE A 147 28.73 13.17 18.81
C ILE A 147 30.13 12.65 19.18
N ARG A 148 31.14 13.53 19.20
CA ARG A 148 32.51 13.16 19.60
C ARG A 148 32.56 12.63 21.03
N ASP A 149 31.88 13.29 21.97
CA ASP A 149 31.81 12.85 23.36
C ASP A 149 31.09 11.52 23.53
N ARG A 150 30.02 11.27 22.76
CA ARG A 150 29.32 9.97 22.75
C ARG A 150 30.19 8.87 22.17
N LEU A 151 30.85 9.13 21.04
CA LEU A 151 31.73 8.16 20.37
C LEU A 151 32.96 7.84 21.23
N HIS A 152 33.47 8.82 21.98
CA HIS A 152 34.57 8.61 22.92
C HIS A 152 34.14 7.75 24.11
N ARG A 153 32.93 7.98 24.67
CA ARG A 153 32.34 7.14 25.72
C ARG A 153 32.06 5.71 25.26
N LEU A 154 31.48 5.54 24.06
CA LEU A 154 31.22 4.22 23.47
C LEU A 154 32.53 3.45 23.27
N ARG A 155 33.58 4.11 22.74
CA ARG A 155 34.91 3.52 22.60
C ARG A 155 35.48 3.04 23.94
N GLN A 156 35.40 3.87 24.99
CA GLN A 156 35.85 3.49 26.33
C GLN A 156 35.07 2.29 26.89
N GLN A 157 33.77 2.19 26.61
CA GLN A 157 32.93 1.07 27.08
C GLN A 157 33.18 -0.23 26.32
N ILE A 158 33.54 -0.14 25.02
CA ILE A 158 33.97 -1.30 24.21
C ILE A 158 35.34 -1.79 24.69
N GLU A 159 36.28 -0.87 24.92
CA GLU A 159 37.61 -1.18 25.46
C GLU A 159 37.51 -1.77 26.89
N ALA A 160 36.48 -1.40 27.65
CA ALA A 160 36.16 -1.97 28.97
C ALA A 160 35.39 -3.32 28.92
N GLY A 161 35.16 -3.90 27.73
CA GLY A 161 34.56 -5.22 27.58
C GLY A 161 33.04 -5.30 27.78
N SER A 162 32.33 -4.16 27.72
CA SER A 162 30.86 -4.15 27.76
C SER A 162 30.29 -4.51 26.39
N PRO A 163 29.31 -5.44 26.28
CA PRO A 163 28.64 -5.75 25.00
C PRO A 163 27.59 -4.71 24.58
N ARG A 164 27.15 -3.85 25.51
CA ARG A 164 26.09 -2.85 25.31
C ARG A 164 26.37 -1.77 24.24
N PRO A 165 27.61 -1.25 24.10
CA PRO A 165 27.95 -0.27 23.07
C PRO A 165 27.96 -0.83 21.64
N GLN A 166 28.20 -2.14 21.49
CA GLN A 166 28.22 -2.79 20.18
C GLN A 166 26.81 -2.84 19.58
N PHE A 167 25.80 -3.08 20.43
CA PHE A 167 24.40 -2.96 20.04
C PHE A 167 24.06 -1.51 19.67
N GLU A 168 24.39 -0.53 20.51
CA GLU A 168 24.10 0.89 20.22
C GLU A 168 24.75 1.41 18.91
N LEU A 169 25.92 0.91 18.53
CA LEU A 169 26.57 1.24 17.25
C LEU A 169 25.98 0.54 16.03
N SER A 170 25.32 -0.60 16.22
CA SER A 170 24.66 -1.33 15.12
C SER A 170 23.27 -0.78 14.77
N PHE A 171 22.69 0.04 15.65
CA PHE A 171 21.37 0.65 15.48
C PHE A 171 21.41 2.12 15.01
N ASP A 172 22.58 2.77 15.04
CA ASP A 172 22.81 4.13 14.49
C ASP A 172 23.07 4.06 12.98
#